data_AF-A0A7C7P1U7-F1
#
_entry.id   AF-A0A7C7P1U7-F1
#
_cell.length_a   1.000
_cell.length_b   1.000
_cell.length_c   1.000
_cell.angle_alpha   90.00
_cell.angle_beta   90.00
_cell.angle_gamma   90.00
#
_symmetry.space_group_name_H-M   'P 1'
#
loop_
_entity.id
_entity.type
_entity.pdbx_description
1 polymer ?
#
loop_
_entity_poly.entity_id
_entity_poly.type
_entity_poly.pdbx_seq_one_letter_code
_entity_poly.pdbx_strand_id
1 'polypeptide(L)' 'QPSLKAGEAFEYTSFCPLPTEFGVMHGVFHMAPLDGDAFDARIKPFKLAIPFSVN' A
#
# COMPACT_ATOMS: atom_id res chain seq x y z
N GLN A 1 3.44 13.35 7.34
CA GLN A 1 3.72 11.96 6.89
C GLN A 1 4.51 11.26 8.01
N PRO A 2 4.34 9.95 8.23
CA PRO A 2 5.11 9.24 9.24
C PRO A 2 6.60 9.24 8.86
N SER A 3 7.47 9.44 9.86
CA SER A 3 8.93 9.35 9.70
C SER A 3 9.40 8.01 10.25
N LEU A 4 10.19 7.27 9.46
CA LEU A 4 10.72 5.95 9.82
C LEU A 4 12.23 6.03 10.01
N LYS A 5 12.73 5.58 11.17
CA LYS A 5 14.16 5.28 11.34
C LYS A 5 14.49 3.89 10.81
N ALA A 6 15.78 3.61 10.65
CA ALA A 6 16.24 2.29 10.25
C ALA A 6 15.72 1.21 11.22
N GLY A 7 15.01 0.22 10.68
CA GLY A 7 14.42 -0.89 11.44
C GLY A 7 13.02 -0.61 12.02
N GLU A 8 12.50 0.61 11.92
CA GLU A 8 11.13 0.92 12.34
C GLU A 8 10.12 0.55 11.25
N ALA A 9 8.89 0.24 11.69
CA ALA A 9 7.76 -0.04 10.83
C ALA A 9 6.58 0.86 11.19
N PHE A 10 5.80 1.24 10.19
CA PHE A 10 4.53 1.93 10.36
C PHE A 10 3.43 1.14 9.65
N GLU A 11 2.37 0.83 10.37
CA GLU A 11 1.22 0.08 9.89
C GLU A 11 -0.04 0.94 10.06
N TYR A 12 -0.89 0.93 9.04
CA TYR A 12 -2.20 1.58 9.09
C TYR A 12 -3.22 0.77 8.29
N THR A 13 -4.47 0.81 8.73
CA THR A 13 -5.59 0.21 8.02
C THR A 13 -6.41 1.32 7.36
N SER A 14 -6.63 1.19 6.06
CA SER A 14 -7.54 2.04 5.30
C SER A 14 -8.76 1.25 4.82
N PHE A 15 -9.65 1.90 4.10
CA PHE A 15 -10.84 1.29 3.53
C PHE A 15 -11.03 1.73 2.08
N CYS A 16 -11.40 0.79 1.22
CA CYS A 16 -11.62 1.02 -0.21
C CYS A 16 -12.91 0.30 -0.63
N PRO A 17 -14.06 1.00 -0.68
CA PRO A 17 -15.32 0.40 -1.13
C PRO A 17 -15.26 0.15 -2.64
N LEU A 18 -15.62 -1.07 -3.06
CA LEU A 18 -15.78 -1.44 -4.47
C LEU A 18 -17.21 -1.90 -4.73
N PRO A 19 -17.83 -1.53 -5.86
CA PRO A 19 -19.14 -2.03 -6.26
C PRO A 19 -19.09 -3.47 -6.81
N THR A 20 -17.88 -4.04 -6.95
CA THR A 20 -17.62 -5.37 -7.51
C THR A 20 -17.13 -6.34 -6.43
N GLU A 21 -17.42 -7.63 -6.61
CA GLU A 21 -16.98 -8.69 -5.68
C GLU A 21 -15.47 -8.98 -5.74
N PHE A 22 -14.80 -8.45 -6.76
CA PHE A 22 -13.36 -8.58 -7.01
C PHE A 22 -12.77 -7.27 -7.50
N GLY A 23 -11.52 -6.99 -7.08
CA GLY A 23 -10.71 -5.88 -7.55
C GLY A 23 -9.23 -6.09 -7.26
N VAL A 24 -8.39 -5.19 -7.76
CA VAL A 24 -6.94 -5.19 -7.55
C VAL A 24 -6.50 -3.79 -7.14
N MET A 25 -5.64 -3.69 -6.13
CA MET A 25 -5.00 -2.45 -5.71
C MET A 25 -3.49 -2.51 -5.99
N HIS A 26 -2.93 -1.41 -6.48
CA HIS A 26 -1.50 -1.19 -6.64
C HIS A 26 -1.20 0.31 -6.46
N GLY A 27 0.04 0.67 -6.21
CA GLY A 27 0.38 2.08 -5.99
C GLY A 27 1.85 2.32 -5.68
N VAL A 28 2.15 3.53 -5.27
CA VAL A 28 3.50 3.99 -4.92
C VAL A 28 3.41 4.90 -3.72
N PHE A 29 4.34 4.76 -2.77
CA PHE A 29 4.63 5.81 -1.81
C PHE A 29 5.86 6.59 -2.27
N HIS A 30 5.71 7.90 -2.37
CA HIS A 30 6.84 8.80 -2.60
C HIS A 30 7.54 9.07 -1.28
N MET A 31 8.78 8.62 -1.18
CA MET A 31 9.60 8.68 0.03
C MET A 31 10.55 9.87 -0.07
N ALA A 32 10.62 10.65 1.01
CA ALA A 32 11.51 11.80 1.13
C ALA A 32 12.49 11.58 2.30
N PRO A 33 13.72 11.12 2.04
CA PRO A 33 14.76 11.05 3.05
C PRO A 33 15.12 12.43 3.61
N LEU A 34 15.64 12.46 4.84
CA LEU A 34 16.25 13.67 5.41
C LEU A 34 17.54 14.05 4.67
N ASP A 35 18.34 13.04 4.33
CA ASP A 35 19.56 13.14 3.54
C ASP A 35 19.51 12.16 2.38
N GLY A 36 19.71 12.65 1.16
CA GLY A 36 19.70 11.85 -0.08
C GLY A 36 18.52 12.12 -1.00
N ASP A 37 18.43 11.35 -2.08
CA ASP A 37 17.44 11.55 -3.13
C ASP A 37 16.09 10.91 -2.78
N ALA A 38 15.01 11.58 -3.18
CA ALA A 38 13.67 11.04 -3.09
C ALA A 38 13.54 9.75 -3.92
N PHE A 39 12.73 8.81 -3.45
CA PHE A 39 12.54 7.53 -4.13
C PHE A 39 11.12 7.00 -3.99
N ASP A 40 10.78 6.07 -4.88
CA ASP A 40 9.46 5.45 -4.94
C ASP A 40 9.46 4.06 -4.30
N ALA A 41 8.68 3.89 -3.24
CA ALA A 41 8.37 2.58 -2.68
C ALA A 41 7.13 2.01 -3.37
N ARG A 42 7.32 1.03 -4.27
CA ARG A 42 6.25 0.43 -5.07
C ARG A 42 5.44 -0.60 -4.29
N ILE A 43 4.13 -0.46 -4.31
CA ILE A 43 3.16 -1.43 -3.80
C ILE A 43 2.78 -2.35 -4.96
N LYS A 44 3.18 -3.62 -4.87
CA LYS A 44 2.81 -4.63 -5.88
C LYS A 44 1.29 -4.85 -5.88
N PRO A 45 0.70 -5.23 -7.04
CA PRO A 45 -0.71 -5.54 -7.12
C PRO A 45 -1.15 -6.61 -6.11
N PHE A 46 -2.22 -6.35 -5.37
CA PHE A 46 -2.87 -7.30 -4.47
C PHE A 46 -4.38 -7.32 -4.68
N LYS A 47 -4.99 -8.49 -4.41
CA LYS A 47 -6.41 -8.73 -4.66
C LYS A 47 -7.27 -8.22 -3.52
N LEU A 48 -8.36 -7.56 -3.86
CA LEU A 48 -9.52 -7.36 -2.99
C LEU A 48 -10.59 -8.34 -3.46
N ALA A 49 -10.99 -9.28 -2.61
CA ALA A 49 -12.00 -10.28 -2.95
C ALA A 49 -12.85 -10.58 -1.73
N ILE A 50 -14.15 -10.78 -1.97
CA ILE A 50 -15.02 -11.39 -0.98
C ILE A 50 -14.56 -12.84 -0.79
N PRO A 51 -14.49 -13.36 0.45
CA PRO A 51 -14.21 -14.77 0.68
C PRO A 51 -15.10 -15.65 -0.21
N PHE A 52 -14.50 -16.62 -0.90
CA PHE A 52 -15.17 -17.58 -1.79
C PHE A 52 -15.76 -17.04 -3.10
N SER A 53 -15.56 -15.77 -3.49
CA SER A 53 -16.06 -15.27 -4.79
C SER A 53 -15.16 -15.64 -5.98
N VAL A 54 -13.95 -16.14 -5.73
CA VAL A 54 -13.02 -16.60 -6.77
C VAL A 54 -12.80 -18.09 -6.56
N ASN A 55 -13.33 -18.90 -7.49
CA ASN A 55 -13.25 -20.37 -7.52
C ASN A 55 -12.07 -20.80 -8.40
#